data_AF-A1VMZ2-F1
#
_entry.id   AF-A1VMZ2-F1
#
_cell.length_a   1.000
_cell.length_b   1.000
_cell.length_c   1.000
_cell.angle_alpha   90.00
_cell.angle_beta   90.00
_cell.angle_gamma   90.00
#
_symmetry.space_group_name_H-M   'P 1'
#
loop_
_entity.id
_entity.type
_entity.pdbx_description
1 polymer ?
#
loop_
_entity_poly.entity_id
_entity_poly.type
_entity_poly.pdbx_seq_one_letter_code
_entity_poly.pdbx_strand_id
1 'polypeptide(L)'
;MSQTTQPYTIKMVNAIGLSAAERSAAELRFRMALESSVGGREFVVPTLQACMLARSLVSHLSPEELAHADHDAEREVIALWENAEDQAVLSALKPLNRDMGEARFEINT
;
A
#
# COMPACT_ATOMS: atom_id res chain seq x y z
N MET A 1 24.51 -17.81 4.80
CA MET A 1 23.08 -17.60 4.51
C MET A 1 22.73 -16.19 4.94
N SER A 2 22.72 -15.25 3.99
CA SER A 2 22.41 -13.85 4.29
C SER A 2 20.93 -13.76 4.64
N GLN A 3 20.63 -13.51 5.90
CA GLN A 3 19.29 -13.08 6.31
C GLN A 3 19.03 -11.78 5.56
N THR A 4 18.23 -11.83 4.50
CA THR A 4 17.73 -10.63 3.86
C THR A 4 16.77 -10.01 4.87
N THR A 5 17.27 -9.04 5.65
CA THR A 5 16.44 -8.21 6.50
C THR A 5 15.28 -7.72 5.66
N GLN A 6 14.06 -8.08 6.06
CA GLN A 6 12.86 -7.71 5.31
C GLN A 6 12.85 -6.17 5.21
N PRO A 7 12.84 -5.57 4.00
CA PRO A 7 13.05 -4.12 3.83
C PRO A 7 11.93 -3.27 4.45
N TYR A 8 10.83 -3.91 4.82
CA TYR A 8 9.72 -3.33 5.53
C TYR A 8 8.94 -4.44 6.26
N THR A 9 8.09 -4.03 7.20
CA THR A 9 7.11 -4.88 7.86
C THR A 9 5.70 -4.34 7.61
N ILE A 10 4.72 -5.25 7.62
CA ILE A 10 3.29 -4.92 7.50
C ILE A 10 2.65 -5.23 8.84
N LYS A 11 1.91 -4.28 9.38
CA LYS A 11 1.13 -4.45 10.61
C LYS A 11 -0.30 -4.01 10.39
N MET A 12 -1.26 -4.88 10.73
CA MET A 12 -2.67 -4.52 10.73
C MET A 12 -3.01 -3.85 12.07
N VAL A 13 -3.55 -2.64 12.02
CA VAL A 13 -3.99 -1.89 13.20
C VAL A 13 -5.49 -1.65 13.15
N ASN A 14 -6.09 -1.35 14.31
CA ASN A 14 -7.54 -1.18 14.48
C ASN A 14 -8.38 -2.41 14.07
N ALA A 15 -7.76 -3.59 14.00
CA ALA A 15 -8.41 -4.86 13.65
C ALA A 15 -9.15 -5.48 14.84
N ILE A 16 -10.22 -4.82 15.29
CA ILE A 16 -11.02 -5.26 16.43
C ILE A 16 -11.75 -6.58 16.07
N GLY A 17 -11.68 -7.56 16.97
CA GLY A 17 -12.40 -8.83 16.81
C GLY A 17 -11.70 -9.90 15.96
N LEU A 18 -10.48 -9.63 15.48
CA LEU A 18 -9.62 -10.64 14.84
C LEU A 18 -8.70 -11.32 15.86
N SER A 19 -8.58 -12.64 15.75
CA SER A 19 -7.55 -13.41 16.44
C SER A 19 -6.14 -13.02 15.95
N ALA A 20 -5.11 -13.39 16.71
CA ALA A 20 -3.73 -13.20 16.25
C ALA A 20 -3.45 -13.92 14.91
N ALA A 21 -3.99 -15.14 14.73
CA ALA A 21 -3.80 -15.93 13.52
C ALA A 21 -4.48 -15.29 12.30
N GLU A 22 -5.70 -14.77 12.45
CA GLU A 22 -6.41 -14.06 11.37
C GLU A 22 -5.67 -12.79 10.96
N ARG A 23 -5.17 -12.01 11.92
CA ARG A 23 -4.37 -10.82 11.66
C ARG A 23 -3.10 -11.14 10.89
N SER A 24 -2.30 -12.10 11.37
CA SER A 24 -1.07 -12.48 10.67
C SER A 24 -1.33 -13.04 9.27
N ALA A 25 -2.45 -13.76 9.07
CA ALA A 25 -2.85 -14.23 7.75
C ALA A 25 -3.29 -13.08 6.83
N ALA A 26 -3.99 -12.07 7.34
CA ALA A 26 -4.35 -10.87 6.59
C ALA A 26 -3.12 -10.04 6.22
N GLU A 27 -2.20 -9.81 7.15
CA GLU A 27 -0.92 -9.13 6.91
C GLU A 27 -0.07 -9.83 5.84
N LEU A 28 -0.05 -11.17 5.84
CA LEU A 28 0.65 -11.95 4.82
C LEU A 28 0.00 -11.78 3.44
N ARG A 29 -1.32 -11.84 3.34
CA ARG A 29 -2.06 -11.64 2.08
C ARG A 29 -1.87 -10.24 1.54
N PHE A 30 -1.95 -9.23 2.41
CA PHE A 30 -1.68 -7.84 2.06
C PHE A 30 -0.27 -7.71 1.47
N ARG A 31 0.74 -8.21 2.18
CA ARG A 31 2.13 -8.17 1.71
C ARG A 31 2.29 -8.81 0.34
N MET A 32 1.81 -10.03 0.15
CA MET A 32 1.97 -10.76 -1.11
C MET A 32 1.29 -10.04 -2.28
N ALA A 33 0.09 -9.51 -2.07
CA ALA A 33 -0.63 -8.76 -3.09
C ALA A 33 0.05 -7.43 -3.42
N LEU A 34 0.55 -6.71 -2.41
CA LEU A 34 1.29 -5.48 -2.60
C LEU A 34 2.58 -5.72 -3.40
N GLU A 35 3.40 -6.69 -2.96
CA GLU A 35 4.64 -7.08 -3.66
C GLU A 35 4.37 -7.47 -5.11
N SER A 36 3.31 -8.24 -5.36
CA SER A 36 2.93 -8.62 -6.72
C SER A 36 2.49 -7.43 -7.57
N SER A 37 1.81 -6.45 -6.98
CA SER A 37 1.25 -5.30 -7.71
C SER A 37 2.32 -4.30 -8.11
N VAL A 38 3.33 -4.09 -7.25
CA VAL A 38 4.46 -3.18 -7.54
C VAL A 38 5.61 -3.86 -8.31
N GLY A 39 5.50 -5.16 -8.59
CA GLY A 39 6.48 -5.92 -9.38
C GLY A 39 7.62 -6.56 -8.59
N GLY A 40 7.55 -6.58 -7.26
CA GLY A 40 8.52 -7.25 -6.41
C GLY A 40 8.65 -6.64 -5.01
N ARG A 41 9.21 -7.41 -4.08
CA ARG A 41 9.42 -7.00 -2.69
C ARG A 41 10.36 -5.80 -2.56
N GLU A 42 11.38 -5.76 -3.39
CA GLU A 42 12.38 -4.69 -3.45
C GLU A 42 11.79 -3.35 -3.93
N PHE A 43 10.64 -3.37 -4.60
CA PHE A 43 10.01 -2.17 -5.16
C PHE A 43 8.97 -1.54 -4.25
N VAL A 44 8.51 -2.21 -3.18
CA VAL A 44 7.48 -1.67 -2.28
C VAL A 44 7.91 -0.34 -1.66
N VAL A 45 9.10 -0.29 -1.05
CA VAL A 45 9.59 0.94 -0.39
C VAL A 45 9.90 2.04 -1.40
N PRO A 46 10.63 1.80 -2.50
CA PRO A 46 10.84 2.80 -3.54
C PRO A 46 9.54 3.36 -4.14
N THR A 47 8.55 2.52 -4.43
CA THR A 47 7.27 2.98 -5.01
C THR A 47 6.47 3.80 -4.00
N LEU A 48 6.45 3.41 -2.72
CA LEU A 48 5.84 4.22 -1.66
C LEU A 48 6.52 5.60 -1.56
N GLN A 49 7.85 5.63 -1.55
CA GLN A 49 8.61 6.88 -1.48
C GLN A 49 8.37 7.77 -2.71
N ALA A 50 8.30 7.19 -3.91
CA ALA A 50 7.98 7.91 -5.14
C ALA A 50 6.56 8.48 -5.10
N CYS A 51 5.58 7.71 -4.61
CA CYS A 51 4.21 8.18 -4.42
C CYS A 51 4.13 9.34 -3.42
N MET A 52 4.82 9.23 -2.28
CA MET A 52 4.89 10.32 -1.29
C MET A 52 5.51 11.60 -1.88
N LEU A 53 6.58 11.46 -2.67
CA LEU A 53 7.21 12.58 -3.35
C LEU A 53 6.27 13.21 -4.39
N ALA A 54 5.64 12.39 -5.24
CA ALA A 54 4.67 12.84 -6.23
C ALA A 54 3.51 13.61 -5.58
N ARG A 55 2.92 13.07 -4.51
CA ARG A 55 1.87 13.76 -3.73
C ARG A 55 2.35 15.11 -3.20
N SER A 56 3.57 15.18 -2.67
CA SER A 56 4.14 16.44 -2.19
C SER A 56 4.24 17.48 -3.31
N LEU A 57 4.75 17.08 -4.48
CA LEU A 57 4.93 17.95 -5.64
C LEU A 57 3.61 18.53 -6.15
N VAL A 58 2.52 17.76 -6.13
CA VAL A 58 1.21 18.21 -6.66
C VAL A 58 0.24 18.72 -5.60
N SER A 59 0.57 18.62 -4.31
CA SER A 59 -0.36 18.92 -3.19
C SER A 59 -0.93 20.34 -3.15
N HIS A 60 -0.25 21.29 -3.79
CA HIS A 60 -0.62 22.71 -3.81
C HIS A 60 -1.42 23.11 -5.06
N LEU A 61 -1.56 22.19 -6.02
CA LEU A 61 -2.23 22.45 -7.29
C LEU A 61 -3.75 22.33 -7.14
N SER A 62 -4.48 23.19 -7.84
CA SER A 62 -5.91 23.02 -8.06
C SER A 62 -6.18 21.81 -8.98
N PRO A 63 -7.42 21.27 -9.00
CA PRO A 63 -7.77 20.17 -9.90
C PRO A 63 -7.55 20.47 -11.39
N GLU A 64 -7.72 21.73 -11.82
CA GLU A 64 -7.49 22.15 -13.21
C GLU A 64 -6.00 22.16 -13.55
N GLU A 65 -5.16 22.67 -12.64
CA GLU A 65 -3.70 22.64 -12.80
C GLU A 65 -3.17 21.21 -12.78
N LEU A 66 -3.66 20.37 -11.86
CA LEU A 66 -3.27 18.96 -11.76
C LEU A 66 -3.61 18.17 -13.04
N ALA A 67 -4.66 18.56 -13.77
CA ALA A 67 -5.05 17.91 -15.02
C ALA A 67 -4.10 18.24 -16.20
N HIS A 68 -3.17 19.18 -16.04
CA HIS A 68 -2.19 19.51 -17.07
C HIS A 68 -1.23 18.35 -17.35
N ALA A 69 -0.79 18.23 -18.60
CA ALA A 69 0.08 17.14 -19.07
C ALA A 69 1.43 17.08 -18.34
N ASP A 70 1.89 18.23 -17.82
CA ASP A 70 3.16 18.33 -17.09
C ASP A 70 3.17 17.57 -15.75
N HIS A 71 2.00 17.14 -15.27
CA HIS A 71 1.83 16.39 -14.03
C HIS A 71 1.41 14.93 -14.25
N ASP A 72 1.44 14.45 -15.50
CA ASP A 72 1.06 13.07 -15.84
C ASP A 72 1.89 12.04 -15.08
N ALA A 73 3.21 12.27 -14.96
CA ALA A 73 4.12 11.35 -14.27
C ALA A 73 3.77 11.20 -12.78
N GLU A 74 3.53 12.31 -12.08
CA GLU A 74 3.11 12.29 -10.68
C GLU A 74 1.76 11.57 -10.52
N ARG A 75 0.79 11.85 -11.39
CA ARG A 75 -0.52 11.18 -11.36
C ARG A 75 -0.40 9.68 -11.59
N GLU A 76 0.42 9.24 -12.54
CA GLU A 76 0.64 7.82 -12.82
C GLU A 76 1.33 7.10 -11.65
N VAL A 77 2.33 7.71 -11.01
CA VAL A 77 2.99 7.12 -9.84
C VAL A 77 2.03 7.01 -8.65
N ILE A 78 1.20 8.03 -8.42
CA ILE A 78 0.17 8.01 -7.39
C ILE A 78 -0.86 6.90 -7.68
N ALA A 79 -1.37 6.86 -8.91
CA ALA A 79 -2.34 5.85 -9.33
C ALA A 79 -1.77 4.43 -9.25
N LEU A 80 -0.49 4.23 -9.60
CA LEU A 80 0.19 2.95 -9.46
C LEU A 80 0.16 2.47 -8.00
N TRP A 81 0.52 3.35 -7.06
CA TRP A 81 0.53 3.01 -5.64
C TRP A 81 -0.88 2.76 -5.09
N GLU A 82 -1.84 3.64 -5.40
CA GLU A 82 -3.22 3.52 -4.93
C GLU A 82 -3.88 2.23 -5.42
N ASN A 83 -3.70 1.89 -6.71
CA ASN A 83 -4.19 0.62 -7.25
C ASN A 83 -3.54 -0.59 -6.55
N ALA A 84 -2.23 -0.54 -6.29
CA ALA A 84 -1.53 -1.62 -5.59
C ALA A 84 -2.01 -1.79 -4.15
N GLU A 85 -2.22 -0.68 -3.44
CA GLU A 85 -2.74 -0.66 -2.08
C GLU A 85 -4.18 -1.20 -2.02
N ASP A 86 -5.06 -0.75 -2.92
CA ASP A 86 -6.45 -1.20 -2.99
C ASP A 86 -6.54 -2.71 -3.26
N GLN A 87 -5.76 -3.24 -4.19
CA GLN A 87 -5.69 -4.68 -4.46
C GLN A 87 -5.17 -5.46 -3.25
N ALA A 88 -4.20 -4.90 -2.52
CA ALA A 88 -3.66 -5.50 -1.31
C ALA A 88 -4.68 -5.53 -0.17
N VAL A 89 -5.43 -4.44 0.05
CA VAL A 89 -6.52 -4.36 1.02
C VAL A 89 -7.61 -5.38 0.67
N LEU A 90 -8.08 -5.40 -0.58
CA LEU A 90 -9.09 -6.35 -1.05
C LEU A 90 -8.63 -7.80 -0.84
N SER A 91 -7.39 -8.12 -1.20
CA SER A 91 -6.82 -9.48 -1.04
C SER A 91 -6.71 -9.90 0.42
N ALA A 92 -6.40 -8.95 1.31
CA ALA A 92 -6.25 -9.21 2.73
C ALA A 92 -7.59 -9.41 3.45
N LEU A 93 -8.59 -8.58 3.10
CA LEU A 93 -9.86 -8.52 3.83
C LEU A 93 -10.93 -9.44 3.25
N LYS A 94 -10.92 -9.72 1.93
CA LYS A 94 -11.92 -10.58 1.27
C LYS A 94 -12.13 -11.94 1.98
N PRO A 95 -11.08 -12.65 2.44
CA PRO A 95 -11.27 -13.93 3.14
C PRO A 95 -11.89 -13.81 4.53
N LEU A 96 -11.87 -12.63 5.16
CA LEU A 96 -12.46 -12.41 6.49
C LEU A 96 -13.99 -12.32 6.43
N ASN A 97 -14.55 -11.98 5.26
CA ASN A 97 -15.99 -11.87 5.00
C ASN A 97 -16.78 -11.09 6.07
N ARG A 98 -16.17 -10.01 6.56
CA ARG A 98 -16.67 -9.18 7.66
C ARG A 98 -16.33 -7.73 7.35
N ASP A 99 -17.17 -6.82 7.82
CA ASP A 99 -16.83 -5.40 7.85
C ASP A 99 -15.73 -5.17 8.88
N MET A 100 -14.60 -4.64 8.43
CA MET A 100 -13.42 -4.37 9.26
C MET A 100 -13.32 -2.89 9.66
N GLY A 101 -14.30 -2.06 9.29
CA GLY A 101 -14.38 -0.66 9.67
C GLY A 101 -13.07 0.10 9.41
N GLU A 102 -12.49 0.64 10.48
CA GLU A 102 -11.26 1.45 10.47
C GLU A 102 -9.95 0.61 10.42
N ALA A 103 -10.03 -0.69 10.14
CA ALA A 103 -8.84 -1.52 10.04
C ALA A 103 -7.96 -1.06 8.87
N ARG A 104 -6.68 -0.86 9.14
CA ARG A 104 -5.70 -0.41 8.15
C ARG A 104 -4.40 -1.18 8.26
N PHE A 105 -3.62 -1.16 7.18
CA PHE A 105 -2.30 -1.77 7.11
C PHE A 105 -1.24 -0.66 7.17
N GLU A 106 -0.30 -0.79 8.10
CA GLU A 106 0.83 0.12 8.25
C GLU A 106 2.10 -0.53 7.72
N ILE A 107 2.81 0.20 6.86
CA ILE A 107 4.12 -0.17 6.33
C ILE A 107 5.19 0.49 7.20
N ASN A 108 6.03 -0.29 7.86
CA ASN A 108 7.14 0.22 8.66
C ASN A 108 8.47 -0.22 8.03
N THR A 109 9.31 0.75 7.67
CA THR A 109 10.65 0.55 7.10
C THR A 109 11.73 0.60 8.17
#